data_AF-A0A4Q5R306-F1
#
_entry.id   AF-A0A4Q5R306-F1
#
_cell.length_a   1.000
_cell.length_b   1.000
_cell.length_c   1.000
_cell.angle_alpha   90.00
_cell.angle_beta   90.00
_cell.angle_gamma   90.00
#
_symmetry.space_group_name_H-M   'P 1'
#
loop_
_entity.id
_entity.type
_entity.pdbx_description
1 polymer ?
#
loop_
_entity_poly.entity_id
_entity_poly.type
_entity_poly.pdbx_seq_one_letter_code
_entity_poly.pdbx_strand_id
1 'polypeptide(L)'
;MLTVEKIGGTSMTAFADVLQNVILHGAGPYNRILVVSAYSNVTNWLLENKKTGAPGVYHHITQRQEFHQALEEVLAKLKALNGDYVPLGLDLTAADAFIEQRIGLARTYLDSLTSVLASGYVNGASILQAAREILASIGEAHSAFNSVNILQRKGVNATLVDLSGFDDARPLTIDERIRQAFAGIDFARTICIATGYTKGTEGIMREFDRGYSEVTFSKIAVAVRPQEAIIHKEYHLCSADPLLVGLDHCRPVGATNYDVADQLADVGMEAIHPKASKP
;
A
#
# COMPACT_ATOMS: atom_id res chain seq x y z
N MET A 1 -12.33 -0.05 21.10
CA MET A 1 -12.79 0.73 19.94
C MET A 1 -12.06 0.18 18.73
N LEU A 2 -12.77 -0.23 17.69
CA LEU A 2 -12.20 -0.63 16.42
C LEU A 2 -11.86 0.61 15.60
N THR A 3 -10.61 0.72 15.17
CA THR A 3 -10.15 1.73 14.21
C THR A 3 -9.68 1.08 12.92
N VAL A 4 -9.89 1.77 11.81
CA VAL A 4 -9.19 1.51 10.55
C VAL A 4 -8.28 2.70 10.32
N GLU A 5 -7.01 2.46 10.02
CA GLU A 5 -5.96 3.47 10.01
C GLU A 5 -5.11 3.36 8.75
N LYS A 6 -4.86 4.44 8.03
CA LYS A 6 -3.98 4.44 6.85
C LYS A 6 -2.62 5.03 7.17
N ILE A 7 -1.56 4.34 6.77
CA ILE A 7 -0.17 4.79 6.88
C ILE A 7 0.42 4.99 5.46
N GLY A 8 0.82 6.23 5.13
CA GLY A 8 1.40 6.57 3.83
C GLY A 8 2.85 6.13 3.65
N GLY A 9 3.37 6.19 2.42
CA GLY A 9 4.72 5.70 2.11
C GLY A 9 5.86 6.46 2.80
N THR A 10 5.74 7.77 2.98
CA THR A 10 6.68 8.58 3.77
C THR A 10 6.73 8.10 5.22
N SER A 11 5.55 7.93 5.83
CA SER A 11 5.42 7.41 7.20
C SER A 11 5.92 5.97 7.33
N MET A 12 5.68 5.11 6.32
CA MET A 12 6.21 3.75 6.32
C MET A 12 7.74 3.72 6.26
N THR A 13 8.38 4.66 5.56
CA THR A 13 9.85 4.79 5.62
C THR A 13 10.33 5.26 7.00
N ALA A 14 9.53 6.06 7.70
CA ALA A 14 9.75 6.43 9.10
C ALA A 14 9.10 5.42 10.07
N PHE A 15 9.19 4.11 9.79
CA PHE A 15 8.45 3.09 10.55
C PHE A 15 8.78 3.07 12.06
N ALA A 16 9.98 3.48 12.46
CA ALA A 16 10.33 3.61 13.88
C ALA A 16 9.40 4.58 14.62
N ASP A 17 9.08 5.72 13.99
CA ASP A 17 8.17 6.72 14.54
C ASP A 17 6.72 6.22 14.52
N VAL A 18 6.29 5.55 13.44
CA VAL A 18 4.97 4.93 13.38
C VAL A 18 4.83 3.87 14.48
N LEU A 19 5.84 3.05 14.67
CA LEU A 19 5.81 2.01 15.68
C LEU A 19 5.67 2.60 17.09
N GLN A 20 6.48 3.61 17.41
CA GLN A 20 6.51 4.19 18.75
C GLN A 20 5.32 5.11 19.03
N ASN A 21 4.95 5.96 18.08
CA ASN A 21 3.99 7.05 18.29
C ASN A 21 2.57 6.69 17.83
N VAL A 22 2.40 5.68 16.98
CA VAL A 22 1.09 5.24 16.47
C VAL A 22 0.74 3.86 17.01
N ILE A 23 1.56 2.84 16.77
CA ILE A 23 1.18 1.44 17.06
C ILE A 23 1.26 1.12 18.55
N LEU A 24 2.37 1.45 19.19
CA LEU A 24 2.63 1.15 20.61
C LEU A 24 2.20 2.27 21.56
N HIS A 25 1.62 3.35 21.03
CA HIS A 25 1.13 4.47 21.81
C HIS A 25 -0.33 4.28 22.25
N GLY A 26 -0.68 4.78 23.43
CA GLY A 26 -2.07 4.86 23.90
C GLY A 26 -2.65 3.54 24.43
N ALA A 27 -3.92 3.27 24.09
CA ALA A 27 -4.75 2.21 24.68
C ALA A 27 -4.36 0.76 24.31
N GLY A 28 -3.30 0.59 23.50
CA GLY A 28 -2.77 -0.70 23.07
C GLY A 28 -2.96 -0.97 21.57
N PRO A 29 -2.36 -2.06 21.06
CA PRO A 29 -2.30 -2.32 19.61
C PRO A 29 -3.56 -2.99 19.04
N TYR A 30 -4.43 -3.58 19.87
CA TYR A 30 -5.58 -4.38 19.39
C TYR A 30 -6.82 -3.54 19.10
N ASN A 31 -7.77 -4.13 18.37
CA ASN A 31 -8.91 -3.46 17.75
C ASN A 31 -8.47 -2.39 16.74
N ARG A 32 -7.43 -2.69 15.97
CA ARG A 32 -6.88 -1.75 14.99
C ARG A 32 -6.53 -2.49 13.71
N ILE A 33 -6.89 -1.88 12.58
CA ILE A 33 -6.53 -2.34 11.25
C ILE A 33 -5.69 -1.24 10.59
N LEU A 34 -4.42 -1.52 10.31
CA LEU A 34 -3.51 -0.59 9.65
C LEU A 34 -3.38 -0.98 8.18
N VAL A 35 -3.83 -0.10 7.30
CA VAL A 35 -3.67 -0.19 5.85
C VAL A 35 -2.39 0.54 5.49
N VAL A 36 -1.35 -0.22 5.14
CA VAL A 36 -0.02 0.32 4.92
C VAL A 36 0.29 0.43 3.44
N SER A 37 0.86 1.56 3.04
CA SER A 37 1.44 1.74 1.69
C SER A 37 2.80 1.06 1.57
N ALA A 38 3.31 0.92 0.35
CA ALA A 38 4.72 0.60 0.13
C ALA A 38 5.66 1.66 0.78
N TYR A 39 6.89 1.28 1.10
CA TYR A 39 7.93 2.25 1.49
C TYR A 39 8.16 3.30 0.39
N SER A 40 8.60 4.50 0.78
CA SER A 40 8.95 5.55 -0.18
C SER A 40 9.88 5.04 -1.27
N ASN A 41 9.65 5.49 -2.51
CA ASN A 41 10.36 5.09 -3.74
C ASN A 41 10.17 3.65 -4.23
N VAL A 42 9.67 2.71 -3.41
CA VAL A 42 9.51 1.31 -3.86
C VAL A 42 8.58 1.22 -5.08
N THR A 43 7.41 1.87 -5.04
CA THR A 43 6.49 1.93 -6.17
C THR A 43 7.10 2.63 -7.40
N ASN A 44 8.04 3.58 -7.21
CA ASN A 44 8.74 4.22 -8.32
C ASN A 44 9.70 3.28 -9.02
N TRP A 45 10.43 2.43 -8.27
CA TRP A 45 11.32 1.44 -8.86
C TRP A 45 10.57 0.35 -9.62
N LEU A 46 9.39 -0.03 -9.10
CA LEU A 46 8.52 -1.04 -9.72
C LEU A 46 7.80 -0.50 -10.97
N LEU A 47 7.36 0.76 -10.95
CA LEU A 47 6.56 1.36 -12.03
C LEU A 47 7.35 2.39 -12.82
N GLU A 48 7.08 3.67 -12.59
CA GLU A 48 7.84 4.82 -13.10
C GLU A 48 7.97 5.85 -11.98
N ASN A 49 8.98 6.71 -12.02
CA ASN A 49 9.07 7.79 -11.05
C ASN A 49 7.98 8.84 -11.34
N LYS A 50 7.06 9.07 -10.39
CA LYS A 50 5.94 10.02 -10.57
C LYS A 50 6.40 11.47 -10.82
N LYS A 51 7.57 11.86 -10.29
CA LYS A 51 8.10 13.24 -10.39
C LYS A 51 9.02 13.43 -11.59
N THR A 52 9.92 12.46 -11.82
CA THR A 52 10.98 12.61 -12.84
C THR A 52 10.68 11.86 -14.14
N GLY A 53 9.69 10.98 -14.16
CA GLY A 53 9.42 10.08 -15.28
C GLY A 53 10.48 9.00 -15.49
N ALA A 54 11.47 8.88 -14.59
CA ALA A 54 12.52 7.88 -14.70
C ALA A 54 11.92 6.46 -14.75
N PRO A 55 12.46 5.57 -15.61
CA PRO A 55 11.88 4.25 -15.83
C PRO A 55 12.08 3.34 -14.61
N GLY A 56 11.03 2.60 -14.25
CA GLY A 56 11.12 1.41 -13.40
C GLY A 56 10.79 0.15 -14.20
N VAL A 57 10.62 -0.99 -13.52
CA VAL A 57 10.42 -2.31 -14.17
C VAL A 57 9.27 -2.28 -15.18
N TYR A 58 8.15 -1.65 -14.83
CA TYR A 58 7.00 -1.52 -15.72
C TYR A 58 7.36 -0.86 -17.06
N HIS A 59 8.24 0.15 -17.05
CA HIS A 59 8.64 0.85 -18.27
C HIS A 59 9.32 -0.10 -19.27
N HIS A 60 10.24 -0.95 -18.78
CA HIS A 60 10.89 -1.97 -19.62
C HIS A 60 9.86 -2.86 -20.33
N ILE A 61 8.83 -3.30 -19.60
CA ILE A 61 7.73 -4.12 -20.15
C ILE A 61 6.96 -3.34 -21.23
N THR A 62 6.61 -2.07 -20.99
CA THR A 62 5.91 -1.24 -22.00
C THR A 62 6.72 -1.04 -23.28
N GLN A 63 8.05 -0.99 -23.16
CA GLN A 63 8.99 -0.84 -24.29
C GLN A 63 9.37 -2.19 -24.92
N ARG A 64 8.79 -3.31 -24.46
CA ARG A 64 9.13 -4.68 -24.90
C ARG A 64 10.62 -5.00 -24.73
N GLN A 65 11.23 -4.48 -23.66
CA GLN A 65 12.62 -4.73 -23.29
C GLN A 65 12.71 -5.83 -22.24
N GLU A 66 13.92 -6.37 -22.09
CA GLU A 66 14.32 -7.23 -20.97
C GLU A 66 14.01 -6.50 -19.64
N PHE A 67 13.34 -7.19 -18.70
CA PHE A 67 12.89 -6.61 -17.42
C PHE A 67 13.40 -7.39 -16.20
N HIS A 68 13.96 -8.59 -16.37
CA HIS A 68 14.47 -9.45 -15.32
C HIS A 68 15.61 -8.75 -14.58
N GLN A 69 16.56 -8.13 -15.29
CA GLN A 69 17.64 -7.40 -14.61
C GLN A 69 17.08 -6.26 -13.73
N ALA A 70 16.13 -5.47 -14.25
CA ALA A 70 15.52 -4.39 -13.48
C ALA A 70 14.77 -4.93 -12.24
N LEU A 71 14.14 -6.10 -12.34
CA LEU A 71 13.46 -6.75 -11.23
C LEU A 71 14.44 -7.29 -10.16
N GLU A 72 15.58 -7.86 -10.57
CA GLU A 72 16.66 -8.27 -9.65
C GLU A 72 17.30 -7.06 -8.94
N GLU A 73 17.47 -5.93 -9.65
CA GLU A 73 17.92 -4.67 -9.04
C GLU A 73 16.93 -4.15 -7.99
N VAL A 74 15.62 -4.28 -8.25
CA VAL A 74 14.59 -3.98 -7.24
C VAL A 74 14.72 -4.91 -6.04
N LEU A 75 14.84 -6.22 -6.26
CA LEU A 75 15.00 -7.20 -5.17
C LEU A 75 16.19 -6.85 -4.27
N ALA A 76 17.35 -6.53 -4.85
CA ALA A 76 18.52 -6.11 -4.10
C ALA A 76 18.26 -4.85 -3.23
N LYS A 77 17.54 -3.86 -3.77
CA LYS A 77 17.14 -2.65 -3.01
C LYS A 77 16.15 -2.98 -1.89
N LEU A 78 15.21 -3.89 -2.10
CA LEU A 78 14.24 -4.29 -1.07
C LEU A 78 14.90 -5.06 0.07
N LYS A 79 15.90 -5.91 -0.22
CA LYS A 79 16.72 -6.58 0.80
C LYS A 79 17.59 -5.59 1.58
N ALA A 80 18.16 -4.60 0.90
CA ALA A 80 18.88 -3.52 1.58
C ALA A 80 17.95 -2.76 2.55
N LEU A 81 16.73 -2.44 2.13
CA LEU A 81 15.71 -1.82 3.01
C LEU A 81 15.35 -2.70 4.21
N ASN A 82 15.30 -4.03 4.07
CA ASN A 82 15.10 -4.91 5.24
C ASN A 82 16.20 -4.71 6.29
N GLY A 83 17.45 -4.53 5.84
CA GLY A 83 18.60 -4.24 6.71
C GLY A 83 18.38 -3.03 7.62
N ASP A 84 17.75 -1.98 7.09
CA ASP A 84 17.49 -0.73 7.84
C ASP A 84 16.51 -0.94 9.01
N TYR A 85 15.66 -1.98 8.96
CA TYR A 85 14.66 -2.28 9.99
C TYR A 85 15.09 -3.39 10.98
N VAL A 86 16.27 -3.99 10.79
CA VAL A 86 16.84 -4.95 11.76
C VAL A 86 16.94 -4.36 13.18
N PRO A 87 17.36 -3.09 13.39
CA PRO A 87 17.37 -2.48 14.73
C PRO A 87 15.99 -2.41 15.39
N LEU A 88 14.90 -2.42 14.60
CA LEU A 88 13.53 -2.46 15.13
C LEU A 88 13.10 -3.88 15.52
N GLY A 89 13.88 -4.90 15.20
CA GLY A 89 13.62 -6.31 15.51
C GLY A 89 13.10 -7.13 14.33
N LEU A 90 13.19 -6.61 13.10
CA LEU A 90 12.86 -7.37 11.89
C LEU A 90 13.75 -8.61 11.78
N ASP A 91 13.15 -9.78 11.57
CA ASP A 91 13.89 -10.98 11.20
C ASP A 91 14.31 -10.88 9.73
N LEU A 92 15.58 -10.52 9.51
CA LEU A 92 16.14 -10.31 8.17
C LEU A 92 16.03 -11.56 7.30
N THR A 93 16.22 -12.76 7.85
CA THR A 93 16.18 -14.00 7.06
C THR A 93 14.76 -14.28 6.58
N ALA A 94 13.77 -14.11 7.47
CA ALA A 94 12.37 -14.28 7.10
C ALA A 94 11.89 -13.20 6.11
N ALA A 95 12.31 -11.95 6.31
CA ALA A 95 11.94 -10.83 5.44
C ALA A 95 12.55 -10.95 4.03
N ASP A 96 13.81 -11.36 3.93
CA ASP A 96 14.48 -11.59 2.65
C ASP A 96 13.84 -12.76 1.90
N ALA A 97 13.56 -13.88 2.59
CA ALA A 97 12.90 -15.03 1.99
C ALA A 97 11.49 -14.69 1.47
N PHE A 98 10.73 -13.90 2.23
CA PHE A 98 9.39 -13.45 1.81
C PHE A 98 9.46 -12.63 0.52
N ILE A 99 10.36 -11.65 0.45
CA ILE A 99 10.41 -10.77 -0.73
C ILE A 99 11.03 -11.46 -1.94
N GLU A 100 11.99 -12.38 -1.75
CA GLU A 100 12.51 -13.24 -2.81
C GLU A 100 11.41 -14.12 -3.42
N GLN A 101 10.60 -14.78 -2.59
CA GLN A 101 9.47 -15.57 -3.06
C GLN A 101 8.47 -14.70 -3.84
N ARG A 102 8.15 -13.51 -3.33
CA ARG A 102 7.21 -12.59 -3.97
C ARG A 102 7.70 -12.13 -5.34
N ILE A 103 8.97 -11.74 -5.45
CA ILE A 103 9.60 -11.34 -6.71
C ILE A 103 9.67 -12.52 -7.69
N GLY A 104 10.05 -13.71 -7.23
CA GLY A 104 10.13 -14.90 -8.07
C GLY A 104 8.79 -15.28 -8.71
N LEU A 105 7.71 -15.23 -7.93
CA LEU A 105 6.36 -15.46 -8.42
C LEU A 105 5.89 -14.33 -9.36
N ALA A 106 6.18 -13.06 -9.03
CA ALA A 106 5.90 -11.93 -9.93
C ALA A 106 6.58 -12.13 -11.30
N ARG A 107 7.85 -12.54 -11.31
CA ARG A 107 8.63 -12.82 -12.52
C ARG A 107 7.94 -13.86 -13.40
N THR A 108 7.49 -14.98 -12.82
CA THR A 108 6.75 -16.02 -13.55
C THR A 108 5.47 -15.49 -14.21
N TYR A 109 4.71 -14.64 -13.49
CA TYR A 109 3.51 -14.04 -14.06
C TYR A 109 3.83 -13.02 -15.15
N LEU A 110 4.84 -12.17 -14.95
CA LEU A 110 5.28 -11.19 -15.93
C LEU A 110 5.84 -11.83 -17.20
N ASP A 111 6.57 -12.94 -17.09
CA ASP A 111 7.04 -13.75 -18.23
C ASP A 111 5.87 -14.28 -19.06
N SER A 112 4.83 -14.77 -18.38
CA SER A 112 3.62 -15.26 -19.03
C SER A 112 2.88 -14.11 -19.75
N LEU A 113 2.72 -12.97 -19.09
CA LEU A 113 2.06 -11.78 -19.64
C LEU A 113 2.82 -11.22 -20.84
N THR A 114 4.15 -11.10 -20.75
CA THR A 114 4.99 -10.58 -21.84
C THR A 114 5.03 -11.52 -23.05
N SER A 115 5.02 -12.83 -22.83
CA SER A 115 4.88 -13.83 -23.89
C SER A 115 3.56 -13.69 -24.64
N VAL A 116 2.45 -13.53 -23.91
CA VAL A 116 1.13 -13.27 -24.50
C VAL A 116 1.10 -11.94 -25.24
N LEU A 117 1.70 -10.89 -24.68
CA LEU A 117 1.81 -9.57 -25.30
C LEU A 117 2.58 -9.63 -26.64
N ALA A 118 3.67 -10.40 -26.68
CA ALA A 118 4.49 -10.57 -27.87
C ALA A 118 3.77 -11.34 -28.99
N SER A 119 2.83 -12.23 -28.64
CA SER A 119 2.06 -13.02 -29.60
C SER A 119 1.12 -12.19 -30.48
N GLY A 120 0.70 -11.01 -30.00
CA GLY A 120 -0.22 -10.12 -30.72
C GLY A 120 -1.69 -10.57 -30.75
N TYR A 121 -2.04 -11.72 -30.16
CA TYR A 121 -3.42 -12.24 -30.17
C TYR A 121 -4.34 -11.60 -29.13
N VAL A 122 -3.80 -10.86 -28.15
CA VAL A 122 -4.56 -10.31 -27.02
C VAL A 122 -4.38 -8.80 -26.95
N ASN A 123 -5.39 -8.11 -26.43
CA ASN A 123 -5.35 -6.67 -26.19
C ASN A 123 -4.20 -6.29 -25.24
N GLY A 124 -3.18 -5.62 -25.77
CA GLY A 124 -2.00 -5.22 -25.01
C GLY A 124 -2.28 -4.29 -23.82
N ALA A 125 -3.34 -3.47 -23.87
CA ALA A 125 -3.68 -2.58 -22.76
C ALA A 125 -4.05 -3.35 -21.49
N SER A 126 -4.83 -4.44 -21.62
CA SER A 126 -5.22 -5.28 -20.49
C SER A 126 -4.04 -6.03 -19.88
N ILE A 127 -3.10 -6.49 -20.72
CA ILE A 127 -1.89 -7.19 -20.29
C ILE A 127 -0.93 -6.26 -19.54
N LEU A 128 -0.69 -5.07 -20.10
CA LEU A 128 0.14 -4.05 -19.45
C LEU A 128 -0.47 -3.60 -18.12
N GLN A 129 -1.79 -3.45 -18.04
CA GLN A 129 -2.47 -3.14 -16.79
C GLN A 129 -2.30 -4.24 -15.73
N ALA A 130 -2.43 -5.51 -16.11
CA ALA A 130 -2.18 -6.63 -15.19
C ALA A 130 -0.72 -6.62 -14.69
N ALA A 131 0.25 -6.37 -15.58
CA ALA A 131 1.66 -6.25 -15.20
C ALA A 131 1.89 -5.11 -14.20
N ARG A 132 1.25 -3.95 -14.43
CA ARG A 132 1.31 -2.79 -13.52
C ARG A 132 0.78 -3.13 -12.13
N GLU A 133 -0.33 -3.83 -12.05
CA GLU A 133 -0.95 -4.25 -10.78
C GLU A 133 -0.10 -5.26 -10.01
N ILE A 134 0.44 -6.27 -10.69
CA ILE A 134 1.39 -7.23 -10.09
C ILE A 134 2.56 -6.47 -9.49
N LEU A 135 3.16 -5.55 -10.25
CA LEU A 135 4.31 -4.78 -9.81
C LEU A 135 3.99 -3.90 -8.59
N ALA A 136 2.90 -3.14 -8.61
CA ALA A 136 2.52 -2.29 -7.48
C ALA A 136 2.26 -3.09 -6.19
N SER A 137 1.67 -4.28 -6.32
CA SER A 137 1.34 -5.13 -5.17
C SER A 137 2.56 -5.57 -4.34
N ILE A 138 3.75 -5.67 -4.97
CA ILE A 138 4.98 -6.15 -4.31
C ILE A 138 5.38 -5.22 -3.15
N GLY A 139 5.38 -3.91 -3.39
CA GLY A 139 5.82 -2.94 -2.39
C GLY A 139 4.91 -2.89 -1.15
N GLU A 140 3.61 -3.04 -1.38
CA GLU A 140 2.58 -3.05 -0.33
C GLU A 140 2.66 -4.34 0.51
N ALA A 141 2.84 -5.49 -0.15
CA ALA A 141 3.05 -6.77 0.53
C ALA A 141 4.34 -6.78 1.35
N HIS A 142 5.41 -6.17 0.83
CA HIS A 142 6.71 -6.06 1.51
C HIS A 142 6.61 -5.27 2.81
N SER A 143 6.06 -4.06 2.77
CA SER A 143 5.93 -3.22 3.97
C SER A 143 4.99 -3.85 5.00
N ALA A 144 3.86 -4.44 4.57
CA ALA A 144 2.91 -5.11 5.45
C ALA A 144 3.53 -6.31 6.17
N PHE A 145 4.27 -7.16 5.45
CA PHE A 145 4.96 -8.31 6.04
C PHE A 145 5.98 -7.86 7.09
N ASN A 146 6.83 -6.90 6.74
CA ASN A 146 7.86 -6.39 7.65
C ASN A 146 7.25 -5.82 8.94
N SER A 147 6.16 -5.05 8.83
CA SER A 147 5.45 -4.53 10.00
C SER A 147 4.93 -5.64 10.91
N VAL A 148 4.29 -6.67 10.34
CA VAL A 148 3.77 -7.82 11.12
C VAL A 148 4.91 -8.57 11.80
N ASN A 149 6.00 -8.84 11.07
CA ASN A 149 7.15 -9.55 11.60
C ASN A 149 7.78 -8.78 12.78
N ILE A 150 8.02 -7.47 12.63
CA ILE A 150 8.54 -6.61 13.70
C ILE A 150 7.63 -6.65 14.93
N LEU A 151 6.30 -6.55 14.74
CA LEU A 151 5.34 -6.56 15.84
C LEU A 151 5.35 -7.90 16.59
N GLN A 152 5.33 -9.02 15.86
CA GLN A 152 5.39 -10.35 16.44
C GLN A 152 6.70 -10.59 17.21
N ARG A 153 7.84 -10.12 16.67
CA ARG A 153 9.15 -10.18 17.35
C ARG A 153 9.20 -9.35 18.63
N LYS A 154 8.34 -8.33 18.75
CA LYS A 154 8.14 -7.55 19.97
C LYS A 154 7.06 -8.11 20.90
N GLY A 155 6.51 -9.28 20.62
CA GLY A 155 5.49 -9.93 21.45
C GLY A 155 4.07 -9.37 21.25
N VAL A 156 3.83 -8.58 20.21
CA VAL A 156 2.48 -8.12 19.84
C VAL A 156 1.86 -9.13 18.88
N ASN A 157 0.67 -9.64 19.22
CA ASN A 157 -0.05 -10.49 18.27
C ASN A 157 -0.51 -9.65 17.08
N ALA A 158 -0.02 -9.98 15.88
CA ALA A 158 -0.31 -9.25 14.65
C ALA A 158 -0.68 -10.23 13.53
N THR A 159 -1.67 -9.84 12.74
CA THR A 159 -2.19 -10.62 11.61
C THR A 159 -1.93 -9.88 10.31
N LEU A 160 -1.20 -10.51 9.38
CA LEU A 160 -1.06 -10.03 8.02
C LEU A 160 -2.35 -10.29 7.25
N VAL A 161 -2.95 -9.26 6.70
CA VAL A 161 -4.10 -9.33 5.80
C VAL A 161 -3.64 -8.96 4.40
N ASP A 162 -3.09 -9.94 3.67
CA ASP A 162 -2.58 -9.75 2.31
C ASP A 162 -3.74 -9.71 1.30
N LEU A 163 -4.14 -8.49 0.91
CA LEU A 163 -5.21 -8.24 -0.06
C LEU A 163 -4.71 -8.29 -1.51
N SER A 164 -3.41 -8.49 -1.74
CA SER A 164 -2.87 -8.60 -3.11
C SER A 164 -3.39 -9.81 -3.87
N GLY A 165 -3.91 -10.82 -3.18
CA GLY A 165 -4.48 -12.03 -3.80
C GLY A 165 -3.47 -12.77 -4.69
N PHE A 166 -2.19 -12.74 -4.29
CA PHE A 166 -1.07 -13.28 -5.06
C PHE A 166 -1.13 -14.80 -5.20
N ASP A 167 -1.57 -15.47 -4.13
CA ASP A 167 -1.80 -16.92 -4.09
C ASP A 167 -3.28 -17.28 -4.27
N ASP A 168 -4.13 -16.31 -4.59
CA ASP A 168 -5.58 -16.48 -4.73
C ASP A 168 -6.04 -16.09 -6.14
N ALA A 169 -6.24 -17.13 -6.98
CA ALA A 169 -6.67 -16.99 -8.36
C ALA A 169 -8.15 -16.62 -8.54
N ARG A 170 -8.96 -16.62 -7.47
CA ARG A 170 -10.41 -16.39 -7.58
C ARG A 170 -10.72 -14.97 -8.08
N PRO A 171 -11.68 -14.81 -9.02
CA PRO A 171 -12.08 -13.52 -9.57
C PRO A 171 -13.07 -12.82 -8.63
N LEU A 172 -12.59 -12.41 -7.46
CA LEU A 172 -13.38 -11.67 -6.48
C LEU A 172 -13.42 -10.17 -6.84
N THR A 173 -14.52 -9.51 -6.51
CA THR A 173 -14.53 -8.04 -6.45
C THR A 173 -13.64 -7.54 -5.31
N ILE A 174 -13.29 -6.25 -5.33
CA ILE A 174 -12.50 -5.64 -4.22
C ILE A 174 -13.25 -5.82 -2.89
N ASP A 175 -14.56 -5.57 -2.88
CA ASP A 175 -15.39 -5.65 -1.68
C ASP A 175 -15.59 -7.09 -1.20
N GLU A 176 -15.66 -8.06 -2.11
CA GLU A 176 -15.69 -9.48 -1.77
C GLU A 176 -14.37 -9.94 -1.14
N ARG A 177 -13.23 -9.53 -1.73
CA ARG A 177 -11.92 -9.88 -1.19
C ARG A 177 -11.74 -9.32 0.22
N ILE A 178 -12.07 -8.05 0.43
CA ILE A 178 -12.00 -7.40 1.75
C ILE A 178 -12.89 -8.16 2.76
N ARG A 179 -14.17 -8.38 2.43
CA ARG A 179 -15.08 -9.08 3.35
C ARG A 179 -14.58 -10.48 3.70
N GLN A 180 -14.05 -11.23 2.73
CA GLN A 180 -13.51 -12.57 2.99
C GLN A 180 -12.24 -12.53 3.84
N ALA A 181 -11.32 -11.61 3.56
CA ALA A 181 -10.04 -11.51 4.25
C ALA A 181 -10.19 -11.13 5.73
N PHE A 182 -11.20 -10.32 6.06
CA PHE A 182 -11.50 -9.93 7.44
C PHE A 182 -12.52 -10.84 8.14
N ALA A 183 -13.12 -11.81 7.42
CA ALA A 183 -14.09 -12.71 8.01
C ALA A 183 -13.46 -13.57 9.10
N GLY A 184 -14.02 -13.53 10.31
CA GLY A 184 -13.61 -14.39 11.42
C GLY A 184 -12.37 -13.90 12.19
N ILE A 185 -11.82 -12.73 11.86
CA ILE A 185 -10.75 -12.14 12.68
C ILE A 185 -11.35 -11.58 13.97
N ASP A 186 -10.86 -12.05 15.12
CA ASP A 186 -11.12 -11.44 16.41
C ASP A 186 -10.17 -10.26 16.65
N PHE A 187 -10.62 -9.07 16.28
CA PHE A 187 -9.84 -7.84 16.40
C PHE A 187 -9.42 -7.50 17.84
N ALA A 188 -10.11 -8.04 18.86
CA ALA A 188 -9.74 -7.79 20.25
C ALA A 188 -8.43 -8.49 20.65
N ARG A 189 -7.98 -9.46 19.85
CA ARG A 189 -6.80 -10.29 20.15
C ARG A 189 -5.60 -10.00 19.25
N THR A 190 -5.77 -9.21 18.20
CA THR A 190 -4.72 -8.99 17.19
C THR A 190 -4.80 -7.59 16.59
N ILE A 191 -3.65 -7.04 16.20
CA ILE A 191 -3.56 -5.92 15.29
C ILE A 191 -3.50 -6.44 13.85
N CYS A 192 -4.35 -5.93 12.97
CA CYS A 192 -4.31 -6.32 11.56
C CYS A 192 -3.44 -5.35 10.77
N ILE A 193 -2.51 -5.85 9.96
CA ILE A 193 -1.78 -5.04 8.99
C ILE A 193 -2.23 -5.51 7.59
N ALA A 194 -2.93 -4.64 6.88
CA ALA A 194 -3.46 -4.90 5.54
C ALA A 194 -2.63 -4.19 4.48
N THR A 195 -2.44 -4.84 3.32
CA THR A 195 -1.80 -4.20 2.16
C THR A 195 -2.69 -3.07 1.63
N GLY A 196 -2.10 -1.95 1.21
CA GLY A 196 -2.84 -0.87 0.56
C GLY A 196 -3.33 -1.23 -0.84
N TYR A 197 -2.62 -2.10 -1.57
CA TYR A 197 -3.14 -2.68 -2.81
C TYR A 197 -4.12 -3.83 -2.51
N THR A 198 -5.24 -3.84 -3.23
CA THR A 198 -6.25 -4.90 -3.19
C THR A 198 -6.54 -5.40 -4.59
N LYS A 199 -6.39 -6.71 -4.84
CA LYS A 199 -6.75 -7.32 -6.11
C LYS A 199 -8.28 -7.44 -6.22
N GLY A 200 -8.83 -7.01 -7.34
CA GLY A 200 -10.23 -7.23 -7.66
C GLY A 200 -10.49 -7.20 -9.16
N THR A 201 -11.63 -7.73 -9.59
CA THR A 201 -12.07 -7.72 -11.01
C THR A 201 -12.13 -6.33 -11.64
N GLU A 202 -12.32 -5.31 -10.81
CA GLU A 202 -12.43 -3.90 -11.16
C GLU A 202 -11.06 -3.31 -11.56
N GLY A 203 -9.96 -3.88 -11.03
CA GLY A 203 -8.60 -3.37 -11.17
C GLY A 203 -8.40 -2.05 -10.42
N ILE A 204 -7.94 -2.11 -9.17
CA ILE A 204 -7.89 -0.92 -8.31
C ILE A 204 -6.95 0.17 -8.86
N MET A 205 -5.86 -0.23 -9.52
CA MET A 205 -4.96 0.74 -10.14
C MET A 205 -5.55 1.36 -11.40
N ARG A 206 -6.37 0.62 -12.15
CA ARG A 206 -7.08 1.16 -13.32
C ARG A 206 -7.94 2.35 -12.94
N GLU A 207 -8.66 2.19 -11.83
CA GLU A 207 -9.73 3.10 -11.44
C GLU A 207 -9.22 4.28 -10.60
N PHE A 208 -8.13 4.08 -9.85
CA PHE A 208 -7.66 5.01 -8.82
C PHE A 208 -6.18 5.41 -8.92
N ASP A 209 -5.46 4.96 -9.97
CA ASP A 209 -4.01 5.15 -10.16
C ASP A 209 -3.23 4.95 -8.83
N ARG A 210 -2.31 5.83 -8.44
CA ARG A 210 -1.51 5.65 -7.20
C ARG A 210 -2.21 6.07 -5.90
N GLY A 211 -3.50 6.44 -5.97
CA GLY A 211 -4.33 6.72 -4.80
C GLY A 211 -5.05 5.50 -4.22
N TYR A 212 -4.80 4.31 -4.78
CA TYR A 212 -5.54 3.08 -4.44
C TYR A 212 -5.50 2.71 -2.95
N SER A 213 -4.44 3.05 -2.21
CA SER A 213 -4.30 2.64 -0.81
C SER A 213 -5.32 3.30 0.11
N GLU A 214 -5.71 4.55 -0.21
CA GLU A 214 -6.77 5.27 0.49
C GLU A 214 -8.14 4.71 0.14
N VAL A 215 -8.32 4.21 -1.08
CA VAL A 215 -9.56 3.53 -1.50
C VAL A 215 -9.72 2.18 -0.79
N THR A 216 -8.64 1.39 -0.70
CA THR A 216 -8.63 0.16 0.11
C THR A 216 -8.97 0.47 1.57
N PHE A 217 -8.38 1.50 2.15
CA PHE A 217 -8.71 1.98 3.49
C PHE A 217 -10.20 2.29 3.66
N SER A 218 -10.78 3.09 2.77
CA SER A 218 -12.21 3.43 2.85
C SER A 218 -13.11 2.21 2.68
N LYS A 219 -12.79 1.32 1.74
CA LYS A 219 -13.57 0.08 1.53
C LYS A 219 -13.46 -0.89 2.72
N ILE A 220 -12.32 -0.97 3.38
CA ILE A 220 -12.17 -1.72 4.64
C ILE A 220 -13.05 -1.08 5.72
N ALA A 221 -13.01 0.25 5.88
CA ALA A 221 -13.84 0.95 6.86
C ALA A 221 -15.34 0.71 6.63
N VAL A 222 -15.82 0.74 5.38
CA VAL A 222 -17.20 0.39 5.04
C VAL A 222 -17.54 -1.06 5.40
N ALA A 223 -16.62 -2.00 5.13
CA ALA A 223 -16.83 -3.42 5.36
C ALA A 223 -16.87 -3.79 6.86
N VAL A 224 -15.99 -3.19 7.69
CA VAL A 224 -15.84 -3.55 9.10
C VAL A 224 -16.53 -2.59 10.07
N ARG A 225 -17.01 -1.43 9.57
CA ARG A 225 -17.74 -0.39 10.32
C ARG A 225 -17.04 -0.01 11.64
N PRO A 226 -15.80 0.52 11.57
CA PRO A 226 -15.08 0.94 12.76
C PRO A 226 -15.80 2.14 13.41
N GLN A 227 -15.43 2.46 14.64
CA GLN A 227 -15.88 3.71 15.27
C GLN A 227 -15.16 4.93 14.68
N GLU A 228 -13.90 4.77 14.25
CA GLU A 228 -13.12 5.83 13.64
C GLU A 228 -12.29 5.31 12.46
N ALA A 229 -12.16 6.14 11.44
CA ALA A 229 -11.29 5.93 10.29
C ALA A 229 -10.23 7.05 10.30
N ILE A 230 -8.95 6.68 10.41
CA ILE A 230 -7.86 7.60 10.70
C ILE A 230 -6.85 7.56 9.55
N ILE A 231 -6.41 8.72 9.07
CA ILE A 231 -5.33 8.81 8.08
C ILE A 231 -4.14 9.48 8.76
N HIS A 232 -3.05 8.74 8.89
CA HIS A 232 -1.79 9.28 9.41
C HIS A 232 -1.00 9.89 8.26
N LYS A 233 -0.74 11.20 8.37
CA LYS A 233 0.05 12.00 7.42
C LYS A 233 1.17 12.74 8.13
N GLU A 234 2.17 13.13 7.35
CA GLU A 234 3.28 13.97 7.77
C GLU A 234 2.90 15.43 8.08
N TYR A 235 1.69 15.87 7.68
CA TYR A 235 1.14 17.18 7.97
C TYR A 235 -0.37 17.12 8.25
N HIS A 236 -0.89 18.10 9.00
CA HIS A 236 -2.31 18.26 9.21
C HIS A 236 -3.00 18.78 7.94
N LEU A 237 -4.31 18.50 7.81
CA LEU A 237 -5.14 19.21 6.84
C LEU A 237 -5.07 20.71 7.17
N CYS A 238 -4.63 21.51 6.20
CA CYS A 238 -4.40 22.95 6.37
C CYS A 238 -5.33 23.77 5.47
N SER A 239 -5.49 25.06 5.79
CA SER A 239 -6.25 26.02 4.99
C SER A 239 -5.70 26.25 3.57
N ALA A 240 -4.45 25.85 3.32
CA ALA A 240 -3.74 25.91 2.05
C ALA A 240 -2.55 24.92 2.08
N ASP A 241 -1.95 24.62 0.92
CA ASP A 241 -0.75 23.79 0.83
C ASP A 241 0.47 24.54 1.43
N PRO A 242 1.05 24.05 2.55
CA PRO A 242 2.19 24.70 3.20
C PRO A 242 3.44 24.78 2.32
N LEU A 243 3.60 23.88 1.34
CA LEU A 243 4.74 23.91 0.42
C LEU A 243 4.63 25.04 -0.61
N LEU A 244 3.42 25.52 -0.90
CA LEU A 244 3.18 26.59 -1.85
C LEU A 244 3.16 27.97 -1.18
N VAL A 245 2.48 28.08 -0.02
CA VAL A 245 2.28 29.39 0.64
C VAL A 245 3.24 29.64 1.79
N GLY A 246 3.97 28.63 2.25
CA GLY A 246 4.81 28.70 3.44
C GLY A 246 4.03 28.45 4.75
N LEU A 247 4.73 27.94 5.77
CA LEU A 247 4.11 27.54 7.04
C LEU A 247 3.40 28.69 7.76
N ASP A 248 3.95 29.91 7.69
CA ASP A 248 3.39 31.10 8.35
C ASP A 248 2.06 31.58 7.73
N HIS A 249 1.75 31.12 6.51
CA HIS A 249 0.56 31.50 5.76
C HIS A 249 -0.49 30.39 5.67
N CYS A 250 -0.31 29.29 6.42
CA CYS A 250 -1.28 28.21 6.51
C CYS A 250 -1.67 27.95 7.97
N ARG A 251 -2.88 27.44 8.21
CA ARG A 251 -3.34 27.05 9.54
C ARG A 251 -4.02 25.67 9.49
N PRO A 252 -3.80 24.81 10.52
CA PRO A 252 -4.53 23.55 10.60
C PRO A 252 -6.04 23.76 10.64
N VAL A 253 -6.76 22.96 9.86
CA VAL A 253 -8.21 22.84 9.91
C VAL A 253 -8.53 21.81 10.99
N GLY A 254 -9.14 22.25 12.09
CA GLY A 254 -9.46 21.38 13.23
C GLY A 254 -10.63 20.44 12.94
N ALA A 255 -11.85 20.98 12.97
CA ALA A 255 -13.06 20.23 12.63
C ALA A 255 -13.62 20.70 11.29
N THR A 256 -14.03 19.74 10.46
CA THR A 256 -14.70 20.00 9.18
C THR A 256 -15.75 18.90 8.93
N ASN A 257 -16.50 18.99 7.83
CA ASN A 257 -17.47 17.98 7.42
C ASN A 257 -17.04 17.28 6.12
N TYR A 258 -17.76 16.21 5.74
CA TYR A 258 -17.44 15.41 4.56
C TYR A 258 -17.47 16.22 3.26
N ASP A 259 -18.46 17.09 3.08
CA ASP A 259 -18.60 17.89 1.85
C ASP A 259 -17.41 18.83 1.65
N VAL A 260 -16.96 19.49 2.71
CA VAL A 260 -15.80 20.39 2.67
C VAL A 260 -14.52 19.60 2.45
N ALA A 261 -14.36 18.44 3.11
CA ALA A 261 -13.19 17.59 2.91
C ALA A 261 -13.11 17.04 1.47
N ASP A 262 -14.25 16.66 0.88
CA ASP A 262 -14.36 16.19 -0.50
C ASP A 262 -14.01 17.29 -1.50
N GLN A 263 -14.57 18.50 -1.31
CA GLN A 263 -14.24 19.64 -2.17
C GLN A 263 -12.77 20.07 -2.06
N LEU A 264 -12.20 20.05 -0.86
CA LEU A 264 -10.78 20.35 -0.66
C LEU A 264 -9.87 19.31 -1.33
N ALA A 265 -10.23 18.03 -1.26
CA ALA A 265 -9.55 16.96 -1.98
C ALA A 265 -9.59 17.18 -3.50
N ASP A 266 -10.76 17.52 -4.05
CA ASP A 266 -10.95 17.74 -5.49
C ASP A 266 -10.11 18.91 -6.04
N VAL A 267 -9.85 19.95 -5.25
CA VAL A 267 -9.00 21.10 -5.66
C VAL A 267 -7.51 20.86 -5.42
N GLY A 268 -7.10 19.63 -5.13
CA GLY A 268 -5.71 19.25 -4.96
C GLY A 268 -5.14 19.53 -3.56
N MET A 269 -5.99 19.87 -2.58
CA MET A 269 -5.54 19.82 -1.21
C MET A 269 -5.52 18.35 -0.78
N GLU A 270 -4.34 17.73 -0.71
CA GLU A 270 -4.12 16.32 -0.37
C GLU A 270 -4.55 15.98 1.09
N ALA A 271 -5.82 16.15 1.44
CA ALA A 271 -6.43 15.63 2.65
C ALA A 271 -6.60 14.11 2.54
N ILE A 272 -7.27 13.70 1.46
CA ILE A 272 -7.61 12.33 1.09
C ILE A 272 -7.78 12.30 -0.43
N HIS A 273 -7.56 11.16 -1.08
CA HIS A 273 -7.86 10.97 -2.50
C HIS A 273 -9.35 11.24 -2.73
N PRO A 274 -9.76 12.05 -3.72
CA PRO A 274 -11.16 12.47 -3.85
C PRO A 274 -12.15 11.33 -4.09
N LYS A 275 -11.68 10.19 -4.60
CA LYS A 275 -12.53 9.00 -4.74
C LYS A 275 -12.60 8.15 -3.47
N ALA A 276 -11.72 8.35 -2.50
CA ALA A 276 -11.72 7.62 -1.24
C ALA A 276 -12.67 8.22 -0.19
N SER A 277 -13.13 9.47 -0.35
CA SER A 277 -14.16 10.12 0.47
C SER A 277 -15.60 9.73 0.11
N LYS A 278 -15.81 9.06 -1.04
CA LYS A 278 -17.14 8.78 -1.62
C LYS A 278 -17.84 7.50 -1.16
N PRO A 279 -17.14 6.39 -0.83
CA PRO A 279 -17.75 5.22 -0.22
C PRO A 279 -18.30 5.51 1.18
#